data_AF-A0A5S9P735-F1
#
_entry.id   AF-A0A5S9P735-F1
#
_cell.length_a   1.000
_cell.length_b   1.000
_cell.length_c   1.000
_cell.angle_alpha   90.00
_cell.angle_beta   90.00
_cell.angle_gamma   90.00
#
_symmetry.space_group_name_H-M   'P 1'
#
loop_
_entity.id
_entity.type
_entity.pdbx_description
1 polymer ?
#
loop_
_entity_poly.entity_id
_entity_poly.type
_entity_poly.pdbx_seq_one_letter_code
_entity_poly.pdbx_strand_id
1 'polypeptide(L)'
;MGFEWQVNTHDSGSTTQCVYRFSRVSQLESDLEPLIMACVDKAVSLIPDNINDDACYLLFEFDENDVLNIVMTDDTKQRESAHGVCCELASARPYLSETSHWKFKDERFSDIIKYCIRDYLTTCGGFMRYSLVAVFSEGDRSKTQLL
;
A
#
# COMPACT_ATOMS: atom_id res chain seq x y z
N MET A 1 -10.86 13.77 5.43
CA MET A 1 -10.54 14.02 4.02
C MET A 1 -10.91 12.75 3.26
N GLY A 2 -11.63 12.83 2.14
CA GLY A 2 -11.99 11.64 1.36
C GLY A 2 -11.03 11.49 0.18
N PHE A 3 -10.38 10.35 0.05
CA PHE A 3 -9.65 10.00 -1.16
C PHE A 3 -10.63 9.48 -2.22
N GLU A 4 -10.35 9.77 -3.49
CA GLU A 4 -11.16 9.28 -4.60
C GLU A 4 -10.74 7.87 -4.99
N TRP A 5 -11.71 7.01 -5.28
CA TRP A 5 -11.50 5.60 -5.62
C TRP A 5 -12.11 5.27 -6.97
N GLN A 6 -11.35 4.59 -7.82
CA GLN A 6 -11.82 4.04 -9.09
C GLN A 6 -11.69 2.52 -9.04
N VAL A 7 -12.74 1.79 -9.43
CA VAL A 7 -12.74 0.34 -9.45
C VAL A 7 -12.60 -0.13 -10.89
N ASN A 8 -11.50 -0.82 -11.17
CA ASN A 8 -11.20 -1.39 -12.48
C ASN A 8 -11.44 -2.91 -12.42
N THR A 9 -12.52 -3.37 -13.03
CA THR A 9 -12.87 -4.80 -13.11
C THR A 9 -12.22 -5.46 -14.31
N HIS A 10 -11.75 -6.68 -14.14
CA HIS A 10 -11.18 -7.54 -15.18
C HIS A 10 -11.66 -8.99 -14.96
N ASP A 11 -11.42 -9.89 -15.92
CA ASP A 11 -12.03 -11.23 -15.92
C ASP A 11 -11.73 -12.06 -14.65
N SER A 12 -10.60 -11.82 -13.98
CA SER A 12 -10.18 -12.52 -12.76
C SER A 12 -10.42 -11.75 -11.46
N GLY A 13 -11.02 -10.56 -11.48
CA GLY A 13 -11.23 -9.78 -10.27
C GLY A 13 -11.34 -8.27 -10.46
N SER A 14 -10.88 -7.49 -9.47
CA SER A 14 -10.92 -6.03 -9.55
C SER A 14 -9.77 -5.36 -8.81
N THR A 15 -9.23 -4.31 -9.41
CA THR A 15 -8.28 -3.41 -8.74
C THR A 15 -8.99 -2.14 -8.33
N THR A 16 -9.00 -1.82 -7.04
CA THR A 16 -9.46 -0.52 -6.54
C THR A 16 -8.28 0.44 -6.50
N GLN A 17 -8.27 1.40 -7.43
CA GLN A 17 -7.24 2.42 -7.52
C GLN A 17 -7.60 3.63 -6.67
N CYS A 18 -6.67 4.09 -5.83
CA CYS A 18 -6.74 5.38 -5.17
C CYS A 18 -6.24 6.46 -6.13
N VAL A 19 -7.10 7.42 -6.48
CA VAL A 19 -6.75 8.54 -7.35
C VAL A 19 -6.37 9.72 -6.48
N TYR A 20 -5.06 9.97 -6.37
CA TYR A 20 -4.53 11.10 -5.64
C TYR A 20 -3.35 11.75 -6.35
N ARG A 21 -3.29 13.08 -6.35
CA ARG A 21 -2.18 13.83 -6.93
C ARG A 21 -1.67 14.87 -5.95
N PHE A 22 -0.40 14.74 -5.56
CA PHE A 22 0.29 15.80 -4.85
C PHE A 22 0.51 16.98 -5.79
N SER A 23 0.19 18.20 -5.32
CA SER A 23 0.37 19.44 -6.09
C SER A 23 1.30 20.45 -5.42
N ARG A 24 1.76 20.15 -4.21
CA ARG A 24 2.64 20.98 -3.39
C ARG A 24 3.26 20.19 -2.24
N VAL A 25 4.41 20.66 -1.76
CA VAL A 25 5.14 20.11 -0.62
C VAL A 25 4.27 19.93 0.62
N SER A 26 3.45 20.92 0.97
CA SER A 26 2.63 20.83 2.17
C SER A 26 1.62 19.68 2.13
N GLN A 27 1.13 19.30 0.94
CA GLN A 27 0.25 18.12 0.78
C GLN A 27 1.03 16.82 0.91
N LEU A 28 2.26 16.76 0.38
CA LEU A 28 3.11 15.59 0.58
C LEU A 28 3.33 15.36 2.09
N GLU A 29 3.62 16.42 2.82
CA GLU A 29 3.87 16.34 4.26
C GLU A 29 2.62 15.93 5.06
N SER A 30 1.45 16.53 4.75
CA SER A 30 0.21 16.30 5.50
C SER A 30 -0.59 15.06 5.07
N ASP A 31 -0.53 14.68 3.79
CA ASP A 31 -1.51 13.76 3.21
C ASP A 31 -0.92 12.38 2.89
N LEU A 32 0.41 12.24 2.80
CA LEU A 32 1.04 10.96 2.48
C LEU A 32 0.64 9.86 3.47
N GLU A 33 0.83 10.09 4.76
CA GLU A 33 0.48 9.10 5.79
C GLU A 33 -1.02 8.76 5.77
N PRO A 34 -1.95 9.74 5.81
CA PRO A 34 -3.38 9.46 5.66
C PRO A 34 -3.73 8.70 4.38
N LEU A 35 -3.06 8.99 3.26
CA LEU A 35 -3.27 8.30 1.98
C LEU A 35 -2.88 6.82 2.08
N ILE A 36 -1.71 6.53 2.66
CA ILE A 36 -1.26 5.15 2.87
C ILE A 36 -2.19 4.42 3.83
N MET A 37 -2.60 5.05 4.93
CA MET A 37 -3.58 4.47 5.87
C MET A 37 -4.90 4.13 5.18
N ALA A 38 -5.41 5.04 4.33
CA ALA A 38 -6.64 4.80 3.58
C ALA A 38 -6.50 3.65 2.57
N CYS A 39 -5.32 3.48 1.95
CA CYS A 39 -5.04 2.33 1.09
C CYS A 39 -5.02 1.02 1.88
N VAL A 40 -4.39 1.01 3.06
CA VAL A 40 -4.38 -0.16 3.96
C VAL A 40 -5.81 -0.49 4.39
N ASP A 41 -6.59 0.49 4.85
CA ASP A 41 -7.98 0.28 5.25
C ASP A 41 -8.83 -0.25 4.12
N LYS A 42 -8.64 0.28 2.91
CA LYS A 42 -9.36 -0.20 1.73
C LYS A 42 -8.99 -1.64 1.43
N ALA A 43 -7.71 -2.02 1.48
CA ALA A 43 -7.26 -3.39 1.26
C ALA A 43 -7.80 -4.33 2.35
N VAL A 44 -7.77 -3.91 3.61
CA VAL A 44 -8.32 -4.66 4.75
C VAL A 44 -9.82 -4.87 4.60
N SER A 45 -10.55 -3.88 4.08
CA SER A 45 -11.99 -4.01 3.82
C SER A 45 -12.34 -5.07 2.76
N LEU A 46 -11.38 -5.43 1.91
CA LEU A 46 -11.53 -6.46 0.87
C LEU A 46 -11.11 -7.86 1.35
N ILE A 47 -10.52 -7.99 2.54
CA ILE A 47 -10.11 -9.30 3.08
C ILE A 47 -11.28 -10.30 3.15
N PRO A 48 -12.49 -9.94 3.63
CA PRO A 48 -13.61 -10.89 3.66
C PRO A 48 -13.94 -11.52 2.29
N ASP A 49 -13.78 -10.76 1.21
CA ASP A 49 -14.08 -11.23 -0.15
C ASP A 49 -12.90 -12.00 -0.77
N ASN A 50 -11.69 -11.75 -0.26
CA ASN A 50 -10.45 -12.35 -0.76
C ASN A 50 -10.04 -13.62 0.00
N ILE A 51 -10.34 -13.71 1.30
CA ILE A 51 -9.84 -14.75 2.21
C ILE A 51 -10.29 -16.15 1.76
N ASN A 52 -9.35 -17.08 1.72
CA ASN A 52 -9.56 -18.48 1.40
C ASN A 52 -8.53 -19.36 2.12
N ASP A 53 -8.63 -20.68 1.98
CA ASP A 53 -7.77 -21.64 2.70
C ASP A 53 -6.28 -21.52 2.36
N ASP A 54 -5.92 -21.00 1.19
CA ASP A 54 -4.53 -20.82 0.75
C ASP A 54 -3.95 -19.46 1.20
N ALA A 55 -4.76 -18.55 1.72
CA ALA A 55 -4.37 -17.17 2.00
C ALA A 55 -3.37 -17.08 3.18
N CYS A 56 -2.17 -16.58 2.91
CA CYS A 56 -1.09 -16.51 3.90
C CYS A 56 -0.64 -15.07 4.20
N TYR A 57 -0.52 -14.25 3.16
CA TYR A 57 0.11 -12.94 3.27
C TYR A 57 -0.81 -11.81 2.83
N LEU A 58 -0.68 -10.66 3.49
CA LEU A 58 -1.04 -9.38 2.92
C LEU A 58 0.25 -8.74 2.40
N LEU A 59 0.42 -8.73 1.08
CA LEU A 59 1.60 -8.24 0.40
C LEU A 59 1.43 -6.76 0.03
N PHE A 60 2.39 -5.96 0.48
CA PHE A 60 2.60 -4.57 0.10
C PHE A 60 3.77 -4.52 -0.87
N GLU A 61 3.52 -4.26 -2.15
CA GLU A 61 4.54 -4.17 -3.18
C GLU A 61 4.66 -2.73 -3.64
N PHE A 62 5.85 -2.15 -3.47
CA PHE A 62 6.17 -0.81 -3.94
C PHE A 62 7.20 -0.90 -5.07
N ASP A 63 6.80 -0.52 -6.28
CA ASP A 63 7.63 -0.68 -7.47
C ASP A 63 8.47 0.56 -7.81
N GLU A 64 9.27 0.47 -8.87
CA GLU A 64 10.12 1.56 -9.36
C GLU A 64 9.35 2.76 -9.95
N ASN A 65 8.06 2.57 -10.27
CA ASN A 65 7.16 3.60 -10.78
C ASN A 65 6.46 4.35 -9.64
N ASP A 66 6.86 4.11 -8.38
CA ASP A 66 6.21 4.55 -7.16
C ASP A 66 4.73 4.13 -7.07
N VAL A 67 4.43 2.91 -7.51
CA VAL A 67 3.09 2.34 -7.35
C VAL A 67 3.12 1.43 -6.13
N LEU A 68 2.21 1.70 -5.19
CA LEU A 68 1.93 0.79 -4.07
C LEU A 68 0.77 -0.11 -4.46
N ASN A 69 1.04 -1.41 -4.59
CA ASN A 69 0.04 -2.46 -4.73
C ASN A 69 -0.13 -3.18 -3.40
N ILE A 70 -1.38 -3.41 -3.00
CA ILE A 70 -1.74 -4.13 -1.78
C ILE A 70 -2.68 -5.26 -2.17
N VAL A 71 -2.22 -6.49 -1.96
CA VAL A 71 -2.92 -7.70 -2.40
C VAL A 71 -2.72 -8.83 -1.41
N MET A 72 -3.72 -9.69 -1.27
CA MET A 72 -3.58 -10.91 -0.48
C MET A 72 -3.03 -12.02 -1.37
N THR A 73 -2.15 -12.86 -0.84
CA THR A 73 -1.52 -13.93 -1.62
C THR A 73 -1.31 -15.21 -0.80
N ASP A 74 -1.14 -16.30 -1.52
CA ASP A 74 -0.69 -17.59 -1.00
C ASP A 74 0.76 -17.56 -0.47
N ASP A 75 1.23 -18.72 0.00
CA ASP A 75 2.58 -18.87 0.55
C ASP A 75 3.70 -18.57 -0.47
N THR A 76 3.44 -18.86 -1.75
CA THR A 76 4.35 -18.61 -2.88
C THR A 76 4.49 -17.14 -3.26
N LYS A 77 3.54 -16.29 -2.84
CA LYS A 77 3.44 -14.86 -3.20
C LYS A 77 3.16 -14.61 -4.69
N GLN A 78 2.78 -15.65 -5.43
CA GLN A 78 2.51 -15.58 -6.86
C GLN A 78 1.01 -15.67 -7.17
N ARG A 79 0.21 -16.27 -6.29
CA ARG A 79 -1.24 -16.39 -6.48
C ARG A 79 -1.95 -15.29 -5.70
N GLU A 80 -2.25 -14.22 -6.41
CA GLU A 80 -2.98 -13.08 -5.90
C GLU A 80 -4.47 -13.37 -5.71
N SER A 81 -5.07 -12.69 -4.74
CA SER A 81 -6.51 -12.63 -4.56
C SER A 81 -7.20 -11.84 -5.68
N ALA A 82 -8.48 -12.10 -5.89
CA ALA A 82 -9.27 -11.44 -6.94
C ALA A 82 -9.33 -9.91 -6.78
N HIS A 83 -9.37 -9.42 -5.54
CA HIS A 83 -9.48 -7.98 -5.28
C HIS A 83 -8.18 -7.42 -4.71
N GLY A 84 -7.72 -6.29 -5.25
CA GLY A 84 -6.53 -5.60 -4.77
C GLY A 84 -6.72 -4.09 -4.69
N VAL A 85 -5.76 -3.42 -4.05
CA VAL A 85 -5.69 -1.95 -3.99
C VAL A 85 -4.41 -1.46 -4.64
N CYS A 86 -4.49 -0.37 -5.38
CA CYS A 86 -3.36 0.26 -6.04
C CYS A 86 -3.36 1.76 -5.76
N CYS A 87 -2.19 2.36 -5.51
CA CYS A 87 -2.02 3.80 -5.35
C CYS A 87 -0.77 4.27 -6.09
N GLU A 88 -0.95 5.19 -7.05
CA GLU A 88 0.15 5.81 -7.77
C GLU A 88 0.69 7.01 -6.98
N LEU A 89 1.97 6.95 -6.59
CA LEU A 89 2.62 7.97 -5.77
C LEU A 89 3.67 8.78 -6.56
N ALA A 90 3.80 8.54 -7.88
CA ALA A 90 4.75 9.25 -8.74
C ALA A 90 4.61 10.78 -8.70
N SER A 91 3.39 11.29 -8.45
CA SER A 91 3.16 12.73 -8.28
C SER A 91 3.86 13.33 -7.06
N ALA A 92 4.31 12.53 -6.09
CA ALA A 92 5.10 12.96 -4.95
C ALA A 92 6.55 13.32 -5.33
N ARG A 93 7.12 12.69 -6.38
CA ARG A 93 8.55 12.79 -6.72
C ARG A 93 9.09 14.22 -6.75
N PRO A 94 8.44 15.21 -7.39
CA PRO A 94 8.96 16.57 -7.45
C PRO A 94 9.11 17.22 -6.06
N TYR A 95 8.27 16.81 -5.10
CA TYR A 95 8.18 17.43 -3.78
C TYR A 95 9.07 16.75 -2.73
N LEU A 96 9.56 15.54 -2.98
CA LEU A 96 10.44 14.79 -2.05
C LEU A 96 11.76 15.50 -1.77
N SER A 97 12.34 16.18 -2.76
CA SER A 97 13.57 16.97 -2.59
C SER A 97 13.32 18.40 -2.10
N GLU A 98 12.08 18.89 -2.19
CA GLU A 98 11.71 20.25 -1.80
C GLU A 98 11.26 20.35 -0.33
N THR A 99 10.78 19.24 0.24
CA THR A 99 10.36 19.20 1.64
C THR A 99 11.54 19.39 2.59
N SER A 100 11.28 20.18 3.63
CA SER A 100 12.23 20.37 4.75
C SER A 100 11.96 19.40 5.90
N HIS A 101 10.88 18.62 5.81
CA HIS A 101 10.43 17.73 6.87
C HIS A 101 11.40 16.55 7.01
N TRP A 102 11.84 16.30 8.24
CA TRP A 102 12.91 15.36 8.57
C TRP A 102 12.66 13.94 8.04
N LYS A 103 11.39 13.49 8.02
CA LYS A 103 10.99 12.15 7.53
C LYS A 103 11.38 11.86 6.07
N PHE A 104 11.57 12.89 5.25
CA PHE A 104 11.94 12.74 3.84
C PHE A 104 13.43 13.01 3.57
N LYS A 105 14.20 13.39 4.58
CA LYS A 105 15.63 13.71 4.41
C LYS A 105 16.45 12.43 4.43
N ASP A 106 17.28 12.26 3.40
CA ASP A 106 18.26 11.17 3.27
C ASP A 106 17.68 9.74 3.33
N GLU A 107 16.35 9.60 3.27
CA GLU A 107 15.63 8.33 3.28
C GLU A 107 15.10 8.00 1.88
N ARG A 108 15.12 6.72 1.52
CA ARG A 108 14.51 6.26 0.27
C ARG A 108 12.99 6.34 0.41
N PHE A 109 12.29 6.73 -0.66
CA PHE A 109 10.84 6.86 -0.60
C PHE A 109 10.15 5.54 -0.23
N SER A 110 10.66 4.40 -0.73
CA SER A 110 10.18 3.06 -0.35
C SER A 110 10.29 2.78 1.15
N ASP A 111 11.34 3.24 1.82
CA ASP A 111 11.52 3.08 3.27
C ASP A 111 10.52 3.94 4.05
N ILE A 112 10.18 5.12 3.56
CA ILE A 112 9.14 5.99 4.14
C ILE A 112 7.77 5.31 4.01
N ILE A 113 7.42 4.80 2.83
CA ILE A 113 6.16 4.06 2.62
C ILE A 113 6.08 2.84 3.55
N LYS A 114 7.14 2.04 3.58
CA LYS A 114 7.26 0.87 4.46
C LYS A 114 7.06 1.26 5.93
N TYR A 115 7.68 2.35 6.39
CA TYR A 115 7.52 2.85 7.74
C TYR A 115 6.07 3.25 8.05
N CYS A 116 5.42 4.00 7.15
CA CYS A 116 4.02 4.40 7.31
C CYS A 116 3.09 3.19 7.42
N ILE A 117 3.29 2.17 6.57
CA ILE A 117 2.49 0.94 6.60
C ILE A 117 2.73 0.21 7.93
N ARG A 118 3.99 -0.02 8.30
CA ARG A 118 4.35 -0.73 9.52
C ARG A 118 3.74 -0.07 10.76
N ASP A 119 3.93 1.23 10.89
CA ASP A 119 3.41 1.99 12.03
C ASP A 119 1.88 1.86 12.10
N TYR A 120 1.20 2.02 10.96
CA TYR A 120 -0.25 1.90 10.91
C TYR A 120 -0.78 0.50 11.25
N LEU A 121 -0.13 -0.57 10.76
CA LEU A 121 -0.54 -1.95 11.04
C LEU A 121 -0.59 -2.28 12.54
N THR A 122 0.23 -1.61 13.36
CA THR A 122 0.20 -1.78 14.84
C THR A 122 -1.10 -1.27 15.48
N THR A 123 -1.89 -0.48 14.75
CA THR A 123 -3.18 0.07 15.21
C THR A 123 -4.37 -0.33 14.33
N CYS A 124 -4.12 -1.03 13.21
CA CYS A 124 -5.15 -1.47 12.27
C CYS A 124 -5.91 -2.69 12.83
N GLY A 125 -6.92 -2.43 13.66
CA GLY A 125 -7.76 -3.46 14.26
C GLY A 125 -8.56 -4.31 13.25
N GLY A 126 -8.69 -3.86 12.00
CA GLY A 126 -9.28 -4.67 10.92
C GLY A 126 -8.33 -5.78 10.45
N PHE A 127 -7.03 -5.45 10.27
CA PHE A 127 -6.01 -6.42 9.90
C PHE A 127 -5.78 -7.46 11.00
N MET A 128 -5.70 -7.01 12.27
CA MET A 128 -5.44 -7.89 13.44
C MET A 128 -6.49 -8.99 13.67
N ARG A 129 -7.65 -8.92 13.01
CA ARG A 129 -8.70 -9.96 13.08
C ARG A 129 -8.39 -11.19 12.25
N TYR A 130 -7.41 -11.09 11.35
CA TYR A 130 -7.04 -12.16 10.44
C TYR A 130 -5.65 -12.69 10.81
N SER A 131 -5.42 -13.98 10.57
CA SER A 131 -4.12 -14.64 10.79
C SER A 131 -3.16 -14.46 9.60
N LEU A 132 -3.28 -13.35 8.86
CA LEU A 132 -2.42 -13.03 7.74
C LEU A 132 -1.10 -12.43 8.24
N VAL A 133 -0.02 -12.70 7.50
CA VAL A 133 1.28 -12.08 7.73
C VAL A 133 1.47 -10.91 6.78
N ALA A 134 1.77 -9.72 7.31
CA ALA A 134 2.08 -8.56 6.49
C ALA A 134 3.52 -8.61 5.98
N VAL A 135 3.72 -8.47 4.68
CA VAL A 135 5.04 -8.46 4.05
C VAL A 135 5.17 -7.31 3.07
N PHE A 136 6.38 -6.76 2.98
CA PHE A 136 6.73 -5.68 2.06
C PHE A 136 7.75 -6.14 1.02
N SER A 137 7.55 -5.73 -0.23
CA SER A 137 8.48 -5.96 -1.35
C SER A 137 8.76 -4.65 -2.08
N GLU A 138 10.01 -4.49 -2.54
CA GLU A 138 10.44 -3.40 -3.41
C GLU A 138 10.54 -3.89 -4.86
N GLY A 139 9.42 -4.32 -5.45
CA GLY A 139 9.32 -4.82 -6.83
C GLY A 139 9.91 -6.21 -7.09
N ASP A 140 10.40 -6.91 -6.05
CA ASP A 140 10.94 -8.27 -6.15
C ASP A 140 10.33 -9.14 -5.04
N ARG A 141 9.31 -9.93 -5.38
CA ARG A 141 8.58 -10.78 -4.43
C ARG A 141 9.39 -11.95 -3.87
N SER A 142 10.56 -12.24 -4.45
CA SER A 142 11.50 -13.20 -3.84
C SER A 142 12.22 -12.60 -2.63
N LYS A 143 12.24 -11.26 -2.53
CA LYS A 143 12.87 -10.49 -1.46
C LYS A 143 11.81 -9.70 -0.71
N THR A 144 11.15 -10.38 0.23
CA THR A 144 10.17 -9.75 1.12
C THR A 144 10.72 -9.52 2.52
N GLN A 145 10.22 -8.48 3.17
CA GLN A 145 10.49 -8.14 4.57
C GLN A 145 9.19 -8.24 5.36
N LEU A 146 9.24 -8.80 6.57
CA LEU A 146 8.11 -8.75 7.49
C LEU A 146 7.91 -7.30 7.98
N LEU A 147 6.66 -6.89 8.09
CA LEU A 147 6.26 -5.58 8.62
C LEU A 147 5.97 -5.65 10.12
#